data_AF-A0A9D8BCV9-F1
#
_entry.id   AF-A0A9D8BCV9-F1
#
_cell.length_a   1.000
_cell.length_b   1.000
_cell.length_c   1.000
_cell.angle_alpha   90.00
_cell.angle_beta   90.00
_cell.angle_gamma   90.00
#
_symmetry.space_group_name_H-M   'P 1'
#
loop_
_entity.id
_entity.type
_entity.pdbx_description
1 polymer ?
#
loop_
_entity_poly.entity_id
_entity_poly.type
_entity_poly.pdbx_seq_one_letter_code
_entity_poly.pdbx_strand_id
1 'polypeptide(L)'
;MTSANRARFVEQHIVDCLRAAIVEANGEPEKAARLRAQAKLRLICMSDAEVWELAKRTCFPPKRSALEAYKDIKGTIEEYKATTDEWLDKTFGPISAGPAR
;
A
#
# COMPACT_ATOMS: atom_id res chain seq x y z
N MET A 1 -14.56 -0.09 12.99
CA MET A 1 -14.68 -0.53 11.58
C MET A 1 -15.23 -1.96 11.56
N THR A 2 -16.33 -2.24 10.86
CA THR A 2 -16.94 -3.59 10.84
C THR A 2 -16.10 -4.58 10.01
N SER A 3 -16.25 -5.88 10.24
CA SER A 3 -15.49 -6.91 9.50
C SER A 3 -15.71 -6.84 7.98
N ALA A 4 -16.93 -6.52 7.55
CA ALA A 4 -17.28 -6.34 6.14
C ALA A 4 -16.56 -5.17 5.47
N ASN A 5 -16.35 -4.06 6.20
CA ASN A 5 -15.64 -2.89 5.66
C ASN A 5 -14.15 -3.18 5.42
N ARG A 6 -13.52 -3.99 6.29
CA ARG A 6 -12.12 -4.42 6.13
C ARG A 6 -11.92 -5.27 4.87
N ALA A 7 -12.81 -6.24 4.66
CA ALA A 7 -12.73 -7.12 3.48
C ALA A 7 -12.82 -6.32 2.17
N ARG A 8 -13.71 -5.33 2.10
CA ARG A 8 -13.88 -4.45 0.94
C ARG A 8 -12.65 -3.57 0.71
N PHE A 9 -11.98 -3.13 1.77
CA PHE A 9 -10.77 -2.31 1.67
C PHE A 9 -9.59 -3.08 1.06
N VAL A 10 -9.38 -4.32 1.51
CA VAL A 10 -8.37 -5.24 0.97
C VAL A 10 -8.69 -5.63 -0.48
N GLU A 11 -9.96 -5.95 -0.76
CA GLU A 11 -10.41 -6.28 -2.12
C GLU A 11 -10.17 -5.13 -3.10
N GLN A 12 -10.51 -3.90 -2.72
CA GLN A 12 -10.29 -2.73 -3.56
C GLN A 12 -8.80 -2.51 -3.86
N HIS A 13 -7.91 -2.77 -2.89
CA HIS A 13 -6.47 -2.73 -3.13
C HIS A 13 -6.04 -3.73 -4.21
N ILE A 14 -6.49 -4.99 -4.11
CA ILE A 14 -6.17 -6.04 -5.10
C ILE A 14 -6.71 -5.65 -6.49
N VAL A 15 -7.96 -5.17 -6.56
CA VAL A 15 -8.59 -4.74 -7.81
C VAL A 15 -7.82 -3.57 -8.46
N ASP A 16 -7.41 -2.57 -7.69
CA ASP A 16 -6.65 -1.43 -8.21
C ASP A 16 -5.27 -1.87 -8.74
N CYS A 17 -4.59 -2.80 -8.06
CA CYS A 17 -3.34 -3.39 -8.54
C CYS A 17 -3.50 -4.14 -9.87
N LEU A 18 -4.56 -4.96 -10.00
CA LEU A 18 -4.86 -5.69 -11.23
C LEU A 18 -5.24 -4.75 -12.38
N ARG A 19 -6.06 -3.73 -12.11
CA ARG A 19 -6.42 -2.70 -13.10
C ARG A 19 -5.19 -1.95 -13.58
N ALA A 20 -4.28 -1.59 -12.68
CA ALA A 20 -3.04 -0.93 -13.06
C ALA A 20 -2.21 -1.78 -14.03
N ALA A 21 -2.08 -3.09 -13.77
CA ALA A 21 -1.36 -4.01 -14.64
C ALA A 21 -2.02 -4.14 -16.03
N ILE A 22 -3.36 -4.24 -16.09
CA ILE A 22 -4.10 -4.30 -17.37
C ILE A 22 -3.89 -3.01 -18.18
N VAL A 23 -4.02 -1.85 -17.53
CA VAL A 23 -3.86 -0.54 -18.18
C VAL A 23 -2.43 -0.34 -18.68
N GLU A 24 -1.42 -0.78 -17.92
CA GLU A 24 -0.03 -0.77 -18.36
C GLU A 24 0.19 -1.67 -19.59
N ALA A 25 -0.35 -2.89 -19.56
CA ALA A 25 -0.26 -3.82 -20.68
C ALA A 25 -0.94 -3.29 -21.96
N ASN A 26 -1.96 -2.44 -21.80
CA ASN A 26 -2.65 -1.76 -22.91
C ASN A 26 -1.92 -0.50 -23.41
N GLY A 27 -0.75 -0.15 -22.88
CA GLY A 27 0.03 0.99 -23.34
C GLY A 27 -0.41 2.35 -22.78
N GLU A 28 -1.11 2.38 -21.64
CA GLU A 28 -1.55 3.61 -20.96
C GLU A 28 -0.74 3.88 -19.66
N PRO A 29 0.57 4.22 -19.73
CA PRO A 29 1.46 4.23 -18.57
C PRO A 29 1.10 5.27 -17.50
N GLU A 30 0.61 6.45 -17.88
CA GLU A 30 0.22 7.50 -16.91
C GLU A 30 -0.96 7.07 -16.03
N LYS A 31 -1.95 6.41 -16.65
CA LYS A 31 -3.13 5.90 -15.97
C LYS A 31 -2.77 4.72 -15.07
N ALA A 32 -1.86 3.85 -15.52
CA ALA A 32 -1.29 2.80 -14.68
C ALA A 32 -0.56 3.39 -13.47
N ALA A 33 0.26 4.44 -13.67
CA ALA A 33 0.96 5.11 -12.59
C ALA A 33 0.00 5.71 -11.55
N ARG A 34 -1.10 6.33 -11.99
CA ARG A 34 -2.14 6.87 -11.09
C ARG A 34 -2.81 5.76 -10.28
N LEU A 35 -3.18 4.64 -10.90
CA LEU A 35 -3.77 3.50 -10.20
C LEU A 35 -2.80 2.89 -9.19
N ARG A 36 -1.52 2.77 -9.53
CA ARG A 36 -0.47 2.31 -8.60
C ARG A 36 -0.29 3.26 -7.43
N ALA A 37 -0.26 4.57 -7.66
CA ALA A 37 -0.16 5.55 -6.59
C ALA A 37 -1.35 5.42 -5.60
N GLN A 38 -2.57 5.28 -6.12
CA GLN A 38 -3.75 5.04 -5.30
C GLN A 38 -3.65 3.73 -4.50
N ALA A 39 -3.20 2.63 -5.13
CA ALA A 39 -3.03 1.35 -4.46
C ALA A 39 -1.94 1.41 -3.35
N LYS A 40 -0.84 2.13 -3.59
CA LYS A 40 0.23 2.36 -2.62
C LYS A 40 -0.25 3.16 -1.42
N LEU A 41 -0.95 4.28 -1.64
CA LEU A 41 -1.54 5.07 -0.55
C LEU A 41 -2.49 4.22 0.29
N ARG A 42 -3.33 3.40 -0.36
CA ARG A 42 -4.22 2.48 0.36
C ARG A 42 -3.45 1.49 1.21
N LEU A 43 -2.36 0.92 0.68
CA LEU A 43 -1.52 -0.05 1.37
C LEU A 43 -0.89 0.54 2.64
N ILE A 44 -0.36 1.76 2.55
CA ILE A 44 0.26 2.46 3.70
C ILE A 44 -0.77 2.73 4.81
N CYS A 45 -2.04 2.95 4.45
CA CYS A 45 -3.13 3.20 5.39
C CYS A 45 -3.80 1.93 5.93
N MET A 46 -3.38 0.72 5.52
CA MET A 46 -3.95 -0.51 6.04
C MET A 46 -3.57 -0.74 7.51
N SER A 47 -4.53 -1.19 8.31
CA SER A 47 -4.27 -1.74 9.64
C SER A 47 -3.57 -3.09 9.56
N ASP A 48 -2.87 -3.50 10.64
CA ASP A 48 -2.22 -4.83 10.70
C ASP A 48 -3.19 -5.99 10.39
N ALA A 49 -4.46 -5.88 10.82
CA ALA A 49 -5.49 -6.87 10.52
C ALA A 49 -5.83 -6.93 9.01
N GLU A 50 -5.83 -5.80 8.31
CA GLU A 50 -6.04 -5.73 6.87
C GLU A 50 -4.81 -6.22 6.10
N VAL A 51 -3.61 -5.92 6.58
CA VAL A 51 -2.36 -6.45 6.02
C VAL A 51 -2.29 -7.98 6.17
N TRP A 52 -2.72 -8.51 7.31
CA TRP A 52 -2.82 -9.97 7.51
C TRP A 52 -3.84 -10.61 6.56
N GLU A 53 -4.99 -9.97 6.36
CA GLU A 53 -6.00 -10.44 5.41
C GLU A 53 -5.47 -10.39 3.96
N LEU A 54 -4.76 -9.34 3.59
CA LEU A 54 -4.11 -9.21 2.28
C LEU A 54 -3.06 -10.32 2.07
N ALA A 55 -2.25 -10.62 3.10
CA ALA A 55 -1.23 -11.67 3.05
C ALA A 55 -1.85 -13.05 2.77
N LYS A 56 -2.94 -13.41 3.47
CA LYS A 56 -3.67 -14.67 3.24
C LYS A 56 -4.23 -14.79 1.82
N ARG A 57 -4.65 -13.68 1.22
CA ARG A 57 -5.21 -13.66 -0.15
C ARG A 57 -4.15 -13.70 -1.24
N THR A 58 -2.95 -13.19 -0.95
CA THR A 58 -1.87 -13.04 -1.94
C THR A 58 -0.78 -14.10 -1.82
N CYS A 59 -0.81 -14.95 -0.79
CA CYS A 59 0.11 -16.07 -0.65
C CYS A 59 -0.23 -17.27 -1.56
N PHE A 60 -1.31 -17.20 -2.35
CA PHE A 60 -1.75 -18.28 -3.25
C PHE A 60 -1.56 -17.91 -4.74
N PRO A 61 -1.08 -18.83 -5.62
CA PRO A 61 -0.60 -20.19 -5.34
C PRO A 61 0.62 -20.18 -4.39
N PRO A 62 0.80 -21.21 -3.53
CA PRO A 62 1.70 -21.18 -2.38
C PRO A 62 3.17 -21.17 -2.80
N LYS A 63 3.69 -19.97 -3.05
CA LYS A 63 5.13 -19.72 -3.18
C LYS A 63 5.79 -19.37 -1.84
N ARG A 64 4.99 -18.90 -0.88
CA ARG A 64 5.40 -18.47 0.47
C ARG A 64 4.24 -18.62 1.44
N SER A 65 4.54 -18.78 2.72
CA SER A 65 3.54 -18.80 3.80
C SER A 65 2.84 -17.43 3.95
N ALA A 66 1.65 -17.42 4.56
CA ALA A 66 0.96 -16.17 4.88
C ALA A 66 1.79 -15.28 5.83
N LEU A 67 2.61 -15.87 6.70
CA LEU A 67 3.50 -15.11 7.60
C LEU A 67 4.64 -14.44 6.85
N GLU A 68 5.27 -15.12 5.89
CA GLU A 68 6.29 -14.52 5.03
C GLU A 68 5.68 -13.41 4.18
N ALA A 69 4.52 -13.65 3.56
CA ALA A 69 3.81 -12.63 2.80
C ALA A 69 3.47 -11.39 3.67
N TYR A 70 3.04 -11.61 4.91
CA TYR A 70 2.77 -10.54 5.86
C TYR A 70 4.02 -9.69 6.16
N LYS A 71 5.15 -10.34 6.48
CA LYS A 71 6.42 -9.67 6.75
C LYS A 71 6.89 -8.85 5.54
N ASP A 72 6.81 -9.41 4.35
CA ASP A 72 7.21 -8.73 3.11
C ASP A 72 6.34 -7.51 2.83
N ILE A 73 5.02 -7.62 3.03
CA ILE A 73 4.10 -6.49 2.85
C ILE A 73 4.39 -5.39 3.88
N LYS A 74 4.67 -5.76 5.15
CA LYS A 74 5.06 -4.79 6.19
C LYS A 74 6.37 -4.08 5.82
N GLY A 75 7.38 -4.82 5.34
CA GLY A 75 8.63 -4.23 4.86
C GLY A 75 8.39 -3.20 3.74
N THR A 76 7.57 -3.57 2.75
CA THR A 76 7.17 -2.66 1.66
C THR A 76 6.46 -1.41 2.17
N ILE A 77 5.60 -1.52 3.18
CA ILE A 77 4.92 -0.36 3.78
C ILE A 77 5.94 0.59 4.43
N GLU A 78 6.91 0.06 5.17
CA GLU A 78 7.95 0.87 5.80
C GLU A 78 8.86 1.54 4.77
N GLU A 79 9.21 0.86 3.68
CA GLU A 79 9.95 1.47 2.55
C GLU A 79 9.18 2.66 1.94
N TYR A 80 7.87 2.52 1.73
CA TYR A 80 7.04 3.61 1.20
C TYR A 80 6.90 4.78 2.18
N LYS A 81 6.82 4.51 3.48
CA LYS A 81 6.79 5.56 4.50
C LYS A 81 8.13 6.29 4.59
N ALA A 82 9.26 5.57 4.61
CA ALA A 82 10.58 6.19 4.62
C ALA A 82 10.80 7.08 3.40
N THR A 83 10.31 6.65 2.22
CA THR A 83 10.30 7.49 1.03
C THR A 83 9.41 8.72 1.24
N THR A 84 8.28 8.61 1.91
CA THR A 84 7.40 9.75 2.19
C THR A 84 8.06 10.77 3.13
N ASP A 85 8.72 10.32 4.20
CA ASP A 85 9.43 11.20 5.13
C ASP A 85 10.58 11.94 4.44
N GLU A 86 11.35 11.26 3.58
CA GLU A 86 12.39 11.90 2.76
C GLU A 86 11.80 12.98 1.83
N TRP A 87 10.62 12.74 1.26
CA TRP A 87 9.94 13.70 0.40
C TRP A 87 9.34 14.88 1.17
N LEU A 88 8.77 14.65 2.36
CA LEU A 88 8.26 15.72 3.21
C LEU A 88 9.40 16.60 3.71
N ASP A 89 10.52 16.02 4.14
CA ASP A 89 11.70 16.77 4.55
C ASP A 89 12.31 17.57 3.38
N LYS A 90 12.35 17.01 2.16
CA LYS A 90 12.82 17.73 0.97
C LYS A 90 11.88 18.83 0.49
N THR A 91 10.56 18.63 0.62
CA THR A 91 9.55 19.55 0.05
C THR A 91 9.16 20.66 1.03
N PHE A 92 9.16 20.37 2.34
CA PHE A 92 8.69 21.27 3.39
C PHE A 92 9.79 21.65 4.40
N GLY A 93 11.00 21.09 4.28
CA GLY A 93 12.03 21.15 5.32
C GLY A 93 11.66 20.28 6.53
N PRO A 94 12.59 20.06 7.48
CA PRO A 94 12.23 19.46 8.76
C PRO A 94 11.13 20.34 9.36
N ILE A 95 9.98 19.73 9.66
CA ILE A 95 8.91 20.40 10.40
C ILE A 95 9.46 20.56 11.83
N SER A 96 10.29 21.58 12.03
CA SER A 96 10.75 22.00 13.34
C SER A 96 9.50 22.20 14.17
N ALA A 97 9.38 21.43 15.24
CA ALA A 97 8.32 21.53 16.23
C ALA A 97 7.94 23.01 16.41
N GLY A 98 6.67 23.32 16.17
CA GLY A 98 6.14 24.66 16.37
C GLY A 98 6.51 25.16 17.77
N PRO A 99 6.60 26.49 17.97
CA PRO A 99 7.08 27.05 19.22
C PRO A 99 6.21 26.57 20.37
N ALA A 100 6.85 26.05 21.41
CA ALA A 100 6.21 25.80 22.69
C ALA A 100 5.46 27.08 23.11
N ARG A 101 4.14 26.96 23.27
CA ARG A 101 3.30 27.93 23.97
C ARG A 101 2.71 27.26 25.19
#